data_AF-A0A658NKP5-F1
#
_entry.id   AF-A0A658NKP5-F1
#
_cell.length_a   1.000
_cell.length_b   1.000
_cell.length_c   1.000
_cell.angle_alpha   90.00
_cell.angle_beta   90.00
_cell.angle_gamma   90.00
#
_symmetry.space_group_name_H-M   'P 1'
#
loop_
_entity.id
_entity.type
_entity.pdbx_description
1 polymer ?
#
loop_
_entity_poly.entity_id
_entity_poly.type
_entity_poly.pdbx_seq_one_letter_code
_entity_poly.pdbx_strand_id
1 'polypeptide(L)'
;ELGREGIVVALSGGLDSSSVLALCARAVGPARVTALLLPDKRGSRDALRFSRLVAGRLGVRVVALDATRVNRAAGVYDFVGYRVP
;
A
#
# COMPACT_ATOMS: atom_id res chain seq x y z
N GLU A 1 -2.05 7.20 -27.26
CA GLU A 1 -2.22 6.66 -25.89
C GLU A 1 -0.86 6.28 -25.29
N LEU A 2 -0.75 6.19 -23.96
CA LEU A 2 0.53 5.99 -23.23
C LEU A 2 0.95 4.52 -23.03
N GLY A 3 0.29 3.54 -23.68
CA GLY A 3 0.71 2.13 -23.67
C GLY A 3 0.79 1.48 -22.28
N ARG A 4 -0.08 1.85 -21.34
CA ARG A 4 0.00 1.38 -19.94
C ARG A 4 -0.66 0.01 -19.77
N GLU A 5 0.05 -0.90 -19.11
CA GLU A 5 -0.40 -2.30 -18.91
C GLU A 5 -1.35 -2.48 -17.73
N GLY A 6 -1.31 -1.60 -16.73
CA GLY A 6 -2.19 -1.65 -15.56
C GLY A 6 -1.96 -0.50 -14.58
N ILE A 7 -2.52 -0.63 -13.38
CA ILE A 7 -2.45 0.38 -12.31
C ILE A 7 -1.83 -0.25 -11.05
N VAL A 8 -0.87 0.45 -10.45
CA VAL A 8 -0.36 0.12 -9.11
C VAL A 8 -0.90 1.14 -8.12
N VAL A 9 -1.48 0.67 -7.01
CA VAL A 9 -2.01 1.52 -5.94
C VAL A 9 -1.27 1.14 -4.66
N ALA A 10 -0.59 2.11 -4.04
CA ALA A 10 -0.06 1.95 -2.70
C ALA A 10 -1.23 1.90 -1.71
N LEU A 11 -1.37 0.79 -0.98
CA LEU A 11 -2.47 0.54 -0.07
C LEU A 11 -1.96 0.58 1.37
N SER A 12 -2.41 1.56 2.15
CA SER A 12 -2.01 1.76 3.54
C SER A 12 -2.99 1.15 4.55
N GLY A 13 -4.15 0.67 4.08
CA GLY A 13 -5.25 0.22 4.93
C GLY A 13 -6.17 1.36 5.38
N GLY A 14 -5.87 2.61 5.01
CA GLY A 14 -6.75 3.75 5.20
C GLY A 14 -7.85 3.86 4.14
N LEU A 15 -8.86 4.67 4.42
CA LEU A 15 -10.04 4.85 3.56
C LEU A 15 -9.71 5.44 2.18
N ASP A 16 -8.78 6.39 2.10
CA ASP A 16 -8.41 7.05 0.84
C ASP A 16 -7.82 6.05 -0.15
N SER A 17 -6.77 5.34 0.27
CA SER A 17 -6.12 4.33 -0.56
C SER A 17 -7.06 3.16 -0.90
N SER A 18 -7.97 2.80 0.00
CA SER A 18 -8.99 1.76 -0.24
C SER A 18 -10.01 2.20 -1.29
N SER A 19 -10.46 3.45 -1.22
CA SER A 19 -11.37 4.05 -2.20
C SER A 19 -10.73 4.11 -3.59
N VAL A 20 -9.47 4.55 -3.67
CA VAL A 20 -8.70 4.56 -4.93
C VAL A 20 -8.59 3.14 -5.50
N LEU A 21 -8.22 2.15 -4.69
CA LEU A 21 -8.10 0.76 -5.14
C LEU A 21 -9.43 0.23 -5.70
N ALA A 22 -10.54 0.49 -5.02
CA ALA A 22 -11.87 0.07 -5.45
C ALA A 22 -12.28 0.74 -6.77
N LEU A 23 -12.02 2.04 -6.91
CA LEU A 23 -12.31 2.78 -8.15
C LEU A 23 -11.46 2.25 -9.32
N CYS A 24 -10.16 2.01 -9.10
CA CYS A 24 -9.28 1.44 -10.12
C CYS A 24 -9.74 0.03 -10.54
N ALA A 25 -10.03 -0.85 -9.58
CA ALA A 25 -10.50 -2.21 -9.86
C ALA A 25 -11.82 -2.20 -10.64
N ARG A 26 -12.74 -1.28 -10.32
CA ARG A 26 -13.99 -1.09 -11.06
C ARG A 26 -13.76 -0.54 -12.48
N ALA A 27 -12.78 0.35 -12.67
CA ALA A 27 -12.55 1.02 -13.94
C ALA A 27 -11.85 0.14 -14.98
N VAL A 28 -10.84 -0.65 -14.57
CA VAL A 28 -10.00 -1.43 -15.51
C VAL A 28 -10.04 -2.94 -15.29
N GLY A 29 -10.85 -3.40 -14.33
CA GLY A 29 -10.90 -4.78 -13.87
C GLY A 29 -9.79 -5.09 -12.86
N PRO A 30 -10.07 -5.91 -11.83
CA PRO A 30 -9.11 -6.19 -10.75
C PRO A 30 -7.83 -6.91 -11.23
N ALA A 31 -7.90 -7.67 -12.33
CA ALA A 31 -6.75 -8.34 -12.93
C ALA A 31 -5.68 -7.37 -13.46
N ARG A 32 -6.05 -6.11 -13.76
CA ARG A 32 -5.13 -5.06 -14.22
C ARG A 32 -4.68 -4.11 -13.10
N VAL A 33 -5.04 -4.41 -11.86
CA VAL A 33 -4.68 -3.60 -10.69
C VAL A 33 -3.77 -4.40 -9.77
N THR A 34 -2.79 -3.72 -9.17
CA THR A 34 -1.91 -4.29 -8.14
C THR A 34 -1.94 -3.40 -6.91
N ALA A 35 -2.31 -3.97 -5.77
CA ALA A 35 -2.16 -3.33 -4.48
C ALA A 35 -0.71 -3.52 -3.97
N LEU A 36 0.01 -2.42 -3.77
CA LEU A 36 1.36 -2.41 -3.21
C LEU A 36 1.29 -2.06 -1.73
N LEU A 37 1.72 -2.99 -0.87
CA LEU A 37 1.79 -2.80 0.57
C LEU A 37 3.26 -2.56 0.93
N LEU A 38 3.52 -1.48 1.66
CA LEU A 38 4.85 -1.08 2.11
C LEU A 38 4.91 -1.08 3.65
N PRO A 39 4.82 -2.25 4.31
CA PRO A 39 4.91 -2.30 5.76
C PRO A 39 6.26 -1.76 6.25
N ASP A 40 6.22 -1.19 7.45
CA ASP A 40 7.37 -0.63 8.16
C ASP A 40 7.38 -1.15 9.59
N LYS A 41 8.55 -1.34 10.19
CA LYS A 41 8.69 -1.79 11.60
C LYS A 41 7.94 -0.92 12.61
N ARG A 42 7.76 0.38 12.34
CA ARG A 42 7.02 1.33 13.19
C ARG A 42 5.56 1.51 12.75
N GLY A 43 5.14 0.83 11.68
CA GLY A 43 3.79 0.88 11.16
C GLY A 43 2.79 0.10 12.02
N SER A 44 1.51 0.46 11.89
CA SER A 44 0.41 -0.26 12.55
C SER A 44 0.27 -1.68 11.98
N ARG A 45 0.10 -2.68 12.87
CA ARG A 45 -0.21 -4.06 12.48
C ARG A 45 -1.59 -4.17 11.82
N ASP A 46 -2.54 -3.33 12.22
CA ASP A 46 -3.89 -3.33 11.66
C ASP A 46 -3.92 -2.81 10.22
N ALA A 47 -3.03 -1.88 9.86
CA ALA A 47 -2.91 -1.36 8.51
C ALA A 47 -2.68 -2.49 7.49
N LEU A 48 -1.80 -3.45 7.80
CA LEU A 48 -1.53 -4.59 6.93
C LEU A 48 -2.74 -5.53 6.84
N ARG A 49 -3.43 -5.76 7.96
CA ARG A 49 -4.66 -6.58 8.01
C ARG A 49 -5.77 -5.97 7.16
N PHE A 50 -6.04 -4.67 7.31
CA PHE A 50 -7.07 -3.98 6.54
C PHE A 50 -6.73 -3.91 5.05
N SER A 51 -5.46 -3.67 4.72
CA SER A 51 -4.99 -3.69 3.33
C SER A 51 -5.27 -5.04 2.66
N ARG A 52 -4.94 -6.15 3.34
CA ARG A 52 -5.21 -7.51 2.83
C ARG A 52 -6.70 -7.80 2.72
N LEU A 53 -7.50 -7.35 3.68
CA LEU A 53 -8.96 -7.51 3.66
C LEU A 53 -9.58 -6.81 2.45
N VAL A 54 -9.24 -5.53 2.23
CA VAL A 54 -9.78 -4.73 1.13
C VAL A 54 -9.36 -5.30 -0.22
N ALA A 55 -8.06 -5.57 -0.41
CA ALA A 55 -7.58 -6.13 -1.66
C ALA A 55 -8.19 -7.52 -1.95
N GLY A 56 -8.32 -8.37 -0.93
CA GLY A 56 -8.98 -9.66 -1.04
C GLY A 56 -10.45 -9.55 -1.43
N ARG A 57 -11.19 -8.60 -0.84
CA ARG A 57 -12.61 -8.37 -1.17
C ARG A 57 -12.80 -7.92 -2.62
N LEU A 58 -11.83 -7.20 -3.17
CA LEU A 58 -11.83 -6.70 -4.55
C LEU A 58 -11.23 -7.69 -5.56
N GLY A 59 -10.66 -8.82 -5.12
CA GLY A 59 -9.98 -9.77 -5.99
C GLY A 59 -8.71 -9.21 -6.65
N VAL A 60 -8.07 -8.22 -6.03
CA VAL A 60 -6.90 -7.54 -6.57
C VAL A 60 -5.62 -8.23 -6.10
N ARG A 61 -4.65 -8.37 -7.01
CA ARG A 61 -3.32 -8.91 -6.69
C ARG A 61 -2.60 -8.02 -5.68
N VAL A 62 -2.02 -8.64 -4.66
CA VAL A 62 -1.24 -7.96 -3.62
C VAL A 62 0.25 -8.23 -3.79
N VAL A 63 1.06 -7.18 -3.72
CA VAL A 63 2.52 -7.26 -3.56
C VAL A 63 2.89 -6.55 -2.28
N ALA A 64 3.66 -7.20 -1.40
CA ALA A 64 4.13 -6.62 -0.15
C ALA A 64 5.66 -6.56 -0.13
N LEU A 65 6.22 -5.38 0.11
CA LEU A 65 7.66 -5.16 0.21
C LEU A 65 7.96 -4.41 1.50
N ASP A 66 8.81 -4.97 2.36
CA ASP A 66 9.20 -4.32 3.60
C ASP A 66 10.03 -3.05 3.31
N ALA A 67 9.49 -1.89 3.69
CA ALA A 67 10.10 -0.59 3.47
C ALA A 67 11.09 -0.21 4.58
N THR A 68 11.20 -0.99 5.67
CA THR A 68 11.98 -0.67 6.87
C THR A 68 13.44 -0.36 6.56
N ARG A 69 14.06 -1.12 5.65
CA ARG A 69 15.48 -0.92 5.30
C ARG A 69 15.68 0.38 4.54
N VAL A 70 14.81 0.65 3.56
CA VAL A 70 14.86 1.89 2.76
C VAL A 70 14.59 3.10 3.65
N ASN A 71 13.56 3.04 4.49
CA ASN A 71 13.22 4.10 5.44
C ASN A 71 14.36 4.38 6.42
N ARG A 72 15.04 3.33 6.92
CA ARG A 72 16.24 3.50 7.75
C ARG A 72 17.36 4.23 7.00
N ALA A 73 17.69 3.76 5.79
CA ALA A 73 18.75 4.35 4.98
C ALA A 73 18.46 5.79 4.58
N ALA A 74 17.17 6.12 4.37
CA ALA A 74 16.70 7.47 4.06
C ALA A 74 16.61 8.40 5.30
N GLY A 75 16.99 7.93 6.49
CA GLY A 75 16.95 8.74 7.71
C GLY A 75 15.55 9.02 8.26
N VAL A 76 14.52 8.28 7.83
CA VAL A 76 13.12 8.51 8.25
C VAL A 76 12.99 8.41 9.77
N TYR A 77 13.69 7.48 10.40
CA TYR A 77 13.65 7.29 11.86
C TYR A 77 14.52 8.27 12.65
N ASP A 78 15.31 9.11 11.98
CA ASP A 78 16.12 10.13 12.63
C ASP A 78 15.33 11.41 12.93
N PHE A 79 14.15 11.54 12.33
CA PHE A 79 13.21 12.62 12.63
C PHE A 79 12.83 12.60 14.12
N VAL A 80 12.75 13.78 14.73
CA VAL A 80 12.56 13.95 16.18
C VAL A 80 11.35 13.18 16.71
N GLY A 81 10.25 13.14 15.95
CA GLY A 81 9.04 12.40 16.32
C GLY A 81 9.21 10.88 16.41
N TYR A 82 10.30 10.30 15.90
CA TYR A 82 10.63 8.88 16.07
C TYR A 82 11.66 8.62 17.16
N ARG A 83 12.31 9.67 17.69
CA ARG A 83 13.34 9.58 18.74
C ARG A 83 12.78 9.84 20.14
N VAL A 84 11.65 10.53 20.24
CA VAL A 84 10.93 10.75 21.50
C VAL A 84 9.93 9.60 21.71
N PRO A 85 9.81 9.04 22.93
CA PRO A 85 8.85 7.98 23.25
C PRO A 85 7.40 8.33 22.94
#